data_AF-A0A3A5N2L8-F1
#
_entry.id   AF-A0A3A5N2L8-F1
#
_cell.length_a   1.000
_cell.length_b   1.000
_cell.length_c   1.000
_cell.angle_alpha   90.00
_cell.angle_beta   90.00
_cell.angle_gamma   90.00
#
_symmetry.space_group_name_H-M   'P 1'
#
loop_
_entity.id
_entity.type
_entity.pdbx_description
1 polymer ?
#
loop_
_entity_poly.entity_id
_entity_poly.type
_entity_poly.pdbx_seq_one_letter_code
_entity_poly.pdbx_strand_id
1 'polypeptide(L)'
;MSEIEFGTWNDNMQFMVDSDGIACAWGSPNSGEVAVFAALKMTAEQWEAKKTDLIAIGASEDKTPIVGYVLEPEVDINVSRGGFAFRGGEVYYVSSDHLAEWIPPLTE
;
A
#
# COMPACT_ATOMS: atom_id res chain seq x y z
N MET A 1 2.77 7.59 23.38
CA MET A 1 2.40 7.30 21.99
C MET A 1 3.66 7.53 21.19
N SER A 2 4.19 6.48 20.56
CA SER A 2 5.17 6.66 19.48
C SER A 2 4.51 7.47 18.37
N GLU A 3 5.26 8.38 17.78
CA GLU A 3 4.85 9.13 16.60
C GLU A 3 4.70 8.15 15.44
N ILE A 4 3.61 8.25 14.66
CA ILE A 4 3.40 7.38 13.49
C ILE A 4 4.21 7.98 12.36
N GLU A 5 5.33 7.36 12.03
CA GLU A 5 6.15 7.77 10.89
C GLU A 5 5.60 7.15 9.59
N PHE A 6 5.37 8.00 8.59
CA PHE A 6 4.97 7.57 7.25
C PHE A 6 6.20 7.34 6.36
N GLY A 7 6.21 6.23 5.62
CA GLY A 7 7.30 5.86 4.74
C GLY A 7 7.45 6.77 3.51
N THR A 8 8.69 6.97 3.07
CA THR A 8 9.01 7.70 1.83
C THR A 8 8.69 6.89 0.58
N TRP A 9 8.90 7.48 -0.60
CA TRP A 9 8.85 6.79 -1.90
C TRP A 9 9.66 5.48 -1.89
N ASN A 10 9.01 4.37 -2.25
CA ASN A 10 9.62 3.03 -2.26
C ASN A 10 9.39 2.30 -3.60
N ASP A 11 9.99 1.12 -3.75
CA ASP A 11 9.91 0.31 -4.98
C ASP A 11 8.49 -0.11 -5.34
N ASN A 12 7.64 -0.32 -4.33
CA ASN A 12 6.24 -0.70 -4.51
C ASN A 12 5.43 0.45 -5.13
N MET A 13 5.75 1.69 -4.78
CA MET A 13 5.15 2.88 -5.39
C MET A 13 5.72 3.15 -6.77
N GLN A 14 7.04 2.97 -6.93
CA GLN A 14 7.70 3.07 -8.24
C GLN A 14 7.07 2.10 -9.23
N PHE A 15 6.81 0.85 -8.81
CA PHE A 15 6.08 -0.14 -9.60
C PHE A 15 4.70 0.35 -10.05
N MET A 16 3.95 1.03 -9.19
CA MET A 16 2.64 1.56 -9.55
C MET A 16 2.76 2.60 -10.66
N VAL A 17 3.70 3.53 -10.55
CA VAL A 17 3.93 4.58 -11.56
C VAL A 17 4.48 4.01 -12.86
N ASP A 18 5.44 3.10 -12.79
CA ASP A 18 6.04 2.46 -13.97
C ASP A 18 5.04 1.61 -14.76
N SER A 19 3.94 1.22 -14.12
CA SER A 19 2.84 0.45 -14.71
C SER A 19 1.67 1.32 -15.17
N ASP A 20 1.89 2.61 -15.43
CA ASP A 20 0.86 3.61 -15.79
C ASP A 20 -0.19 3.89 -14.69
N GLY A 21 0.14 3.58 -13.44
CA GLY A 21 -0.65 3.95 -12.28
C GLY A 21 -0.50 5.42 -11.89
N ILE A 22 -1.38 5.88 -11.01
CA ILE A 22 -1.37 7.24 -10.47
C ILE A 22 -0.94 7.17 -9.01
N ALA A 23 0.02 8.02 -8.62
CA ALA A 23 0.45 8.16 -7.24
C ALA A 23 0.35 9.62 -6.79
N CYS A 24 -0.18 9.85 -5.60
CA CYS A 24 -0.27 11.15 -4.94
C CYS A 24 0.47 11.09 -3.60
N ALA A 25 1.42 12.01 -3.41
CA ALA A 25 2.20 12.11 -2.20
C ALA A 25 1.92 13.44 -1.49
N TRP A 26 1.77 13.38 -0.17
CA TRP A 26 1.62 14.54 0.71
C TRP A 26 2.65 14.45 1.82
N GLY A 27 3.50 15.47 1.95
CA GLY A 27 4.46 15.57 3.04
C GLY A 27 4.29 16.90 3.78
N SER A 28 4.66 16.90 5.06
CA SER A 28 4.79 18.14 5.81
C SER A 28 6.21 18.70 5.65
N PRO A 29 6.39 20.00 5.36
CA PRO A 29 7.72 20.57 5.26
C PRO A 29 8.53 20.35 6.55
N ASN A 30 9.75 19.84 6.39
CA ASN A 30 10.72 19.58 7.48
C ASN A 30 10.35 18.47 8.48
N SER A 31 9.29 17.67 8.27
CA SER A 31 9.03 16.49 9.14
C SER A 31 9.74 15.23 8.68
N GLY A 32 10.05 15.11 7.38
CA GLY A 32 10.58 13.87 6.80
C GLY A 32 9.50 12.81 6.51
N GLU A 33 8.26 13.06 6.96
CA GLU A 33 7.13 12.15 6.77
C GLU A 33 6.44 12.41 5.42
N VAL A 34 6.10 11.33 4.73
CA VAL A 34 5.38 11.40 3.45
C VAL A 34 4.25 10.36 3.43
N ALA A 35 3.00 10.82 3.42
CA ALA A 35 1.86 9.96 3.18
C ALA A 35 1.67 9.81 1.67
N VAL A 36 1.48 8.57 1.20
CA VAL A 36 1.26 8.31 -0.22
C VAL A 36 0.11 7.37 -0.43
N PHE A 37 -0.67 7.69 -1.47
CA PHE A 37 -1.74 6.88 -2.00
C PHE A 37 -1.49 6.67 -3.49
N ALA A 38 -1.61 5.43 -3.96
CA ALA A 38 -1.50 5.11 -5.37
C ALA A 38 -2.60 4.14 -5.82
N ALA A 39 -2.94 4.21 -7.11
CA ALA A 39 -3.93 3.35 -7.74
C ALA A 39 -3.45 2.91 -9.13
N LEU A 40 -3.69 1.64 -9.47
CA LEU A 40 -3.27 1.03 -10.73
C LEU A 40 -4.37 0.08 -11.22
N LYS A 41 -4.78 0.22 -12.48
CA LYS A 41 -5.66 -0.76 -13.11
C LYS A 41 -4.92 -2.08 -13.30
N MET A 42 -5.51 -3.15 -12.79
CA MET A 42 -4.91 -4.49 -12.82
C MET A 42 -6.02 -5.53 -12.86
N THR A 43 -5.86 -6.62 -13.61
CA THR A 43 -6.84 -7.72 -13.55
C THR A 43 -6.69 -8.50 -12.24
N ALA A 44 -7.71 -9.28 -11.87
CA ALA A 44 -7.64 -10.13 -10.70
C ALA A 44 -6.49 -11.15 -10.80
N GLU A 45 -6.24 -11.70 -11.99
CA GLU A 45 -5.14 -12.65 -12.23
C GLU A 45 -3.77 -11.98 -12.07
N GLN A 46 -3.62 -10.76 -12.58
CA GLN A 46 -2.38 -9.98 -12.42
C GLN A 46 -2.15 -9.62 -10.95
N TRP A 47 -3.22 -9.26 -10.23
CA TRP A 47 -3.15 -8.99 -8.80
C TRP A 47 -2.74 -10.24 -8.01
N GLU A 48 -3.34 -11.40 -8.28
CA GLU A 48 -2.97 -12.64 -7.57
C GLU A 48 -1.51 -13.05 -7.82
N ALA A 49 -0.97 -12.80 -9.02
CA ALA A 49 0.45 -12.98 -9.30
C ALA A 49 1.31 -12.03 -8.46
N LYS A 50 1.01 -10.72 -8.47
CA LYS A 50 1.72 -9.73 -7.66
C LYS A 50 1.60 -10.03 -6.16
N LYS A 51 0.44 -10.44 -5.69
CA LYS A 51 0.20 -10.85 -4.29
C LYS A 51 1.08 -12.03 -3.91
N THR A 52 1.21 -13.02 -4.80
CA THR A 52 2.11 -14.16 -4.60
C THR A 52 3.56 -13.70 -4.44
N ASP A 53 4.03 -12.79 -5.29
CA ASP A 53 5.38 -12.22 -5.19
C ASP A 53 5.59 -11.45 -3.88
N LEU A 54 4.60 -10.66 -3.46
CA LEU A 54 4.62 -9.92 -2.19
C LEU A 54 4.70 -10.88 -0.99
N ILE A 55 3.90 -11.94 -0.99
CA ILE A 55 3.93 -12.95 0.09
C ILE A 55 5.28 -13.68 0.11
N ALA A 56 5.88 -13.95 -1.05
CA ALA A 56 7.20 -14.60 -1.13
C ALA A 56 8.32 -13.76 -0.49
N ILE A 57 8.18 -12.43 -0.44
CA ILE A 57 9.12 -11.51 0.23
C ILE A 57 8.71 -11.15 1.66
N GLY A 58 7.68 -11.81 2.21
CA GLY A 58 7.27 -11.67 3.61
C GLY A 58 6.08 -10.75 3.87
N ALA A 59 5.35 -10.31 2.84
CA ALA A 59 4.07 -9.65 3.05
C ALA A 59 3.02 -10.63 3.62
N SER A 60 2.04 -10.10 4.33
CA SER A 60 0.98 -10.89 4.95
C SER A 60 -0.40 -10.39 4.56
N GLU A 61 -1.28 -11.29 4.18
CA GLU A 61 -2.70 -10.98 3.99
C GLU A 61 -3.42 -11.01 5.35
N ASP A 62 -4.10 -9.93 5.69
CA ASP A 62 -4.87 -9.79 6.92
C ASP A 62 -6.28 -9.25 6.59
N LYS A 63 -7.21 -9.43 7.54
CA LYS A 63 -8.53 -8.81 7.52
C LYS A 63 -8.52 -7.42 8.14
N THR A 64 -7.42 -7.05 8.78
CA THR A 64 -7.19 -5.72 9.34
C THR A 64 -6.03 -5.05 8.60
N PRO A 65 -6.11 -3.74 8.32
CA PRO A 65 -7.19 -2.79 8.62
C PRO A 65 -8.46 -2.97 7.77
N ILE A 66 -8.38 -3.61 6.60
CA ILE A 66 -9.54 -3.92 5.75
C ILE A 66 -9.44 -5.36 5.19
N VAL A 67 -10.55 -5.94 4.74
CA VAL A 67 -10.59 -7.34 4.25
C VAL A 67 -9.72 -7.53 3.01
N GLY A 68 -8.82 -8.51 3.01
CA GLY A 68 -7.96 -8.79 1.85
C GLY A 68 -6.90 -7.71 1.63
N TYR A 69 -6.50 -7.05 2.72
CA TYR A 69 -5.36 -6.14 2.72
C TYR A 69 -4.07 -6.94 2.79
N VAL A 70 -3.13 -6.62 1.92
CA VAL A 70 -1.81 -7.23 1.87
C VAL A 70 -0.83 -6.25 2.47
N LEU A 71 -0.43 -6.53 3.69
CA LEU A 71 0.45 -5.70 4.50
C LEU A 71 1.91 -6.01 4.15
N GLU A 72 2.72 -4.97 3.91
CA GLU A 72 4.14 -5.10 3.62
C GLU A 72 4.91 -5.76 4.79
N PRO A 73 6.05 -6.43 4.52
CA PRO A 73 6.92 -6.94 5.57
C PRO A 73 7.41 -5.81 6.48
N GLU A 74 7.58 -6.11 7.77
CA GLU A 74 8.17 -5.16 8.72
C GLU A 74 9.67 -5.00 8.42
N VAL A 75 10.07 -3.78 8.06
CA VAL A 75 11.48 -3.41 7.85
C VAL A 75 12.05 -2.59 9.01
N ASP A 76 11.20 -1.85 9.71
CA ASP A 76 11.49 -1.11 10.94
C ASP A 76 10.23 -1.08 11.81
N ILE A 77 10.36 -1.43 13.09
CA ILE A 77 9.25 -1.46 14.05
C ILE A 77 8.71 -0.07 14.40
N ASN A 78 9.47 0.99 14.12
CA ASN A 78 9.08 2.36 14.42
C ASN A 78 8.34 3.05 13.27
N VAL A 79 8.31 2.42 12.09
CA VAL A 79 7.67 2.99 10.88
C VAL A 79 6.41 2.18 10.56
N SER A 80 5.31 2.87 10.27
CA SER A 80 4.09 2.19 9.84
C SER A 80 4.31 1.49 8.51
N ARG A 81 3.72 0.29 8.37
CA ARG A 81 3.86 -0.55 7.18
C ARG A 81 2.83 -0.13 6.15
N GLY A 82 3.27 0.05 4.90
CA GLY A 82 2.35 0.23 3.80
C GLY A 82 1.67 -1.09 3.43
N GLY A 83 0.84 -1.02 2.39
CA GLY A 83 0.17 -2.21 1.90
C GLY A 83 -0.80 -1.93 0.78
N PHE A 84 -1.40 -3.02 0.32
CA PHE A 84 -2.15 -3.08 -0.91
C PHE A 84 -3.55 -3.64 -0.70
N ALA A 85 -4.48 -3.23 -1.55
CA ALA A 85 -5.77 -3.88 -1.67
C ALA A 85 -6.28 -3.85 -3.11
N PHE A 86 -6.90 -4.94 -3.54
CA PHE A 86 -7.51 -5.04 -4.86
C PHE A 86 -9.02 -4.83 -4.79
N ARG A 87 -9.57 -3.87 -5.54
CA ARG A 87 -10.98 -3.49 -5.54
C ARG A 87 -11.42 -3.07 -6.94
N GLY A 88 -12.52 -3.62 -7.44
CA GLY A 88 -13.15 -3.13 -8.67
C GLY A 88 -12.27 -3.12 -9.93
N GLY A 89 -11.26 -3.99 -10.03
CA GLY A 89 -10.31 -4.00 -11.16
C GLY A 89 -9.12 -3.04 -11.00
N GLU A 90 -8.89 -2.54 -9.78
CA GLU A 90 -7.78 -1.67 -9.44
C GLU A 90 -7.06 -2.18 -8.19
N VAL A 91 -5.74 -2.10 -8.20
CA VAL A 91 -4.89 -2.22 -7.01
C VAL A 91 -4.68 -0.84 -6.44
N TYR A 92 -4.87 -0.72 -5.14
CA TYR A 92 -4.57 0.47 -4.36
C TYR A 92 -3.37 0.18 -3.48
N TYR A 93 -2.52 1.19 -3.29
CA TYR A 93 -1.39 1.17 -2.37
C TYR A 93 -1.48 2.37 -1.43
N VAL A 94 -1.15 2.14 -0.16
CA VAL A 94 -0.94 3.21 0.82
C VAL A 94 0.39 3.01 1.54
N SER A 95 1.08 4.09 1.87
CA SER A 95 2.38 4.02 2.58
C SER A 95 2.26 3.70 4.08
N SER A 96 1.05 3.57 4.60
CA SER A 96 0.75 3.23 6.00
C SER A 96 -0.58 2.49 6.10
N ASP A 97 -0.64 1.45 6.92
CA ASP A 97 -1.83 0.68 7.24
C ASP A 97 -2.92 1.52 7.92
N HIS A 98 -2.55 2.59 8.61
CA HIS A 98 -3.51 3.57 9.13
C HIS A 98 -4.28 4.30 8.01
N LEU A 99 -3.71 4.41 6.81
CA LEU A 99 -4.36 5.05 5.66
C LEU A 99 -5.25 4.07 4.87
N ALA A 100 -5.26 2.78 5.20
CA ALA A 100 -6.00 1.79 4.43
C ALA A 100 -7.53 2.03 4.45
N GLU A 101 -8.06 2.73 5.46
CA GLU A 101 -9.46 3.14 5.51
C GLU A 101 -9.85 4.11 4.38
N TRP A 102 -8.87 4.74 3.73
CA TRP A 102 -9.06 5.65 2.60
C TRP A 102 -9.14 4.90 1.26
N ILE A 103 -8.81 3.61 1.24
CA ILE A 103 -8.99 2.76 0.07
C ILE A 103 -10.50 2.56 -0.14
N PRO A 104 -11.01 2.69 -1.38
CA PRO A 104 -12.41 2.45 -1.67
C PRO A 104 -12.91 1.09 -1.15
N PRO A 105 -14.17 1.01 -0.67
CA PRO A 105 -14.71 -0.24 -0.17
C PRO A 105 -14.76 -1.31 -1.26
N LEU A 106 -14.80 -2.58 -0.84
CA LEU A 106 -15.06 -3.69 -1.75
C LEU A 106 -16.46 -3.54 -2.34
N THR A 107 -16.53 -3.21 -3.61
CA THR A 107 -17.77 -3.22 -4.39
C THR A 107 -18.08 -4.67 -4.77
N GLU A 108 -19.28 -5.14 -4.44
CA GLU A 108 -19.83 -6.45 -4.83
C GLU A 108 -19.99 -6.61 -6.35
#